data_AF-A0A250VTH9-F1
#
_entry.id   AF-A0A250VTH9-F1
#
_cell.length_a   1.000
_cell.length_b   1.000
_cell.length_c   1.000
_cell.angle_alpha   90.00
_cell.angle_beta   90.00
_cell.angle_gamma   90.00
#
_symmetry.space_group_name_H-M   'P 1'
#
loop_
_entity.id
_entity.type
_entity.pdbx_description
1 polymer ?
#
loop_
_entity_poly.entity_id
_entity_poly.type
_entity_poly.pdbx_seq_one_letter_code
_entity_poly.pdbx_strand_id
1 'polypeptide(L)' 'MREEGDPRMGDAVGDLISRARAGDGEAFRELTEPYRRELHVRCYRMLGSFQDAEDVLQDTLLAA' A
#
# COMPACT_ATOMS: atom_id res chain seq x y z
N MET A 1 14.89 -19.11 -4.34
CA MET A 1 14.67 -17.78 -3.76
C MET A 1 13.21 -17.72 -3.29
N ARG A 2 12.94 -18.31 -2.13
CA ARG A 2 11.65 -18.21 -1.45
C ARG A 2 11.97 -17.48 -0.16
N GLU A 3 11.41 -16.30 0.01
CA GLU A 3 11.48 -15.55 1.26
C GLU A 3 10.63 -16.30 2.28
N GLU A 4 11.27 -17.12 3.11
CA GLU A 4 10.65 -17.62 4.33
C GLU A 4 10.59 -16.45 5.31
N GLY A 5 9.38 -15.94 5.52
CA GLY A 5 9.11 -14.84 6.43
C GLY A 5 9.60 -15.16 7.85
N ASP A 6 10.50 -14.31 8.35
CA ASP A 6 10.90 -14.27 9.75
C ASP A 6 9.65 -14.02 10.61
N PRO A 7 9.33 -14.85 11.63
CA PRO A 7 8.17 -14.65 12.49
C PRO A 7 8.16 -13.28 13.19
N ARG A 8 9.32 -12.62 13.37
CA ARG A 8 9.42 -11.25 13.87
C ARG A 8 8.86 -10.20 12.90
N MET A 9 8.75 -10.53 11.61
CA MET A 9 8.15 -9.66 10.58
C MET A 9 6.61 -9.61 10.74
N GLY A 10 5.98 -10.68 11.23
CA GLY A 10 4.54 -10.70 11.52
C GLY A 10 4.14 -9.73 12.64
N ASP A 11 4.96 -9.68 13.69
CA ASP A 11 4.77 -8.72 14.80
C ASP A 11 5.01 -7.27 14.33
N ALA A 12 6.00 -7.05 13.44
CA ALA A 12 6.25 -5.74 12.84
C ALA A 12 5.10 -5.27 11.95
N VAL A 13 4.51 -6.16 11.14
CA VAL A 13 3.32 -5.85 10.33
C VAL A 13 2.11 -5.55 11.23
N GLY A 14 1.93 -6.31 12.33
CA GLY A 14 0.87 -6.05 13.31
C GLY A 14 1.00 -4.68 14.00
N ASP A 15 2.23 -4.27 14.33
CA ASP A 15 2.53 -2.95 14.88
C ASP A 15 2.26 -1.83 13.86
N LEU A 16 2.72 -2.01 12.61
CA LEU A 16 2.43 -1.08 11.51
C LEU A 16 0.94 -0.90 11.28
N ILE A 17 0.15 -1.98 11.30
CA ILE A 17 -1.32 -1.92 11.16
C ILE A 17 -1.94 -1.13 12.32
N SER A 18 -1.44 -1.34 13.53
CA SER A 18 -1.93 -0.63 14.72
C SER A 18 -1.62 0.87 14.66
N ARG A 19 -0.40 1.24 14.25
CA ARG A 19 0.02 2.63 14.04
C ARG A 19 -0.75 3.30 12.90
N ALA A 20 -0.91 2.63 11.77
CA ALA A 20 -1.70 3.13 10.64
C ALA A 20 -3.16 3.43 11.05
N ARG A 21 -3.79 2.53 11.82
CA ARG A 21 -5.13 2.75 12.39
C ARG A 21 -5.18 3.90 13.41
N ALA A 22 -4.08 4.21 14.06
CA ALA A 22 -3.95 5.35 14.97
C ALA A 22 -3.70 6.68 14.22
N GLY A 23 -3.62 6.67 12.89
CA GLY A 23 -3.39 7.86 12.05
C GLY A 23 -1.93 8.10 11.66
N ASP A 24 -1.03 7.14 11.90
CA ASP A 24 0.35 7.22 11.43
C ASP A 24 0.41 6.97 9.91
N GLY A 25 0.54 8.07 9.16
CA GLY A 25 0.63 8.03 7.70
C GLY A 25 1.94 7.42 7.17
N GLU A 26 3.00 7.34 7.97
CA GLU A 26 4.24 6.65 7.58
C GLU A 26 4.04 5.14 7.68
N ALA A 27 3.44 4.66 8.77
CA ALA A 27 3.08 3.25 8.92
C ALA A 27 2.08 2.79 7.84
N PHE A 28 1.10 3.62 7.49
CA PHE A 28 0.18 3.34 6.39
C PHE A 28 0.89 3.26 5.03
N ARG A 29 1.84 4.16 4.78
CA ARG A 29 2.66 4.14 3.56
C ARG A 29 3.51 2.88 3.48
N GLU A 30 4.16 2.50 4.57
CA GLU A 30 4.99 1.28 4.62
C GLU A 30 4.18 0.01 4.34
N LEU A 31 2.93 -0.04 4.82
CA LEU A 31 2.01 -1.14 4.51
C LEU A 31 1.55 -1.16 3.05
N THR A 32 1.39 0.01 2.42
CA THR A 32 0.79 0.14 1.08
C THR A 32 1.81 0.18 -0.06
N GLU A 33 3.05 0.60 0.21
CA GLU A 33 4.14 0.72 -0.76
C GLU A 33 4.37 -0.55 -1.61
N PRO A 34 4.38 -1.78 -1.04
CA PRO A 34 4.56 -3.00 -1.83
C PRO A 34 3.43 -3.22 -2.85
N TYR A 35 2.20 -2.81 -2.52
CA TYR A 35 1.01 -2.99 -3.34
C TYR A 35 0.78 -1.83 -4.31
N ARG A 36 1.39 -0.66 -4.03
CA ARG A 36 1.19 0.57 -4.80
C ARG A 36 1.44 0.38 -6.28
N ARG A 37 2.49 -0.36 -6.65
CA ARG A 37 2.82 -0.65 -8.06
C ARG A 37 1.76 -1.51 -8.75
N GLU A 38 1.24 -2.52 -8.08
CA GLU A 38 0.17 -3.37 -8.64
C GLU A 38 -1.16 -2.61 -8.76
N LEU A 39 -1.51 -1.83 -7.73
CA LEU A 39 -2.69 -0.98 -7.75
C LEU A 39 -2.62 0.04 -8.88
N HIS A 40 -1.45 0.65 -9.10
CA HIS A 40 -1.25 1.59 -10.19
C HIS A 40 -1.41 0.93 -11.56
N VAL A 41 -0.80 -0.24 -11.77
CA VAL A 41 -0.96 -1.00 -13.02
C VAL A 41 -2.42 -1.41 -13.25
N ARG A 42 -3.16 -1.73 -12.18
CA ARG A 42 -4.59 -2.04 -12.28
C ARG A 42 -5.41 -0.83 -12.72
N CYS A 43 -5.17 0.34 -12.11
CA CYS A 43 -5.84 1.59 -12.48
C CYS A 43 -5.49 1.99 -13.92
N TYR A 44 -4.22 1.88 -14.30
CA TYR A 44 -3.76 2.16 -15.66
C TYR A 44 -4.43 1.27 -16.71
N ARG A 45 -4.60 -0.04 -16.43
CA ARG A 45 -5.30 -0.96 -17.35
C ARG A 45 -6.79 -0.66 -17.51
N MET A 46 -7.42 -0.02 -16.53
CA MET A 46 -8.83 0.37 -16.60
C MET A 46 -9.04 1.73 -17.28
N LEU A 47 -8.15 2.68 -17.02
CA LEU A 47 -8.31 4.08 -17.47
C LEU A 47 -7.57 4.38 -18.77
N GLY A 48 -6.54 3.60 -19.11
CA GLY A 48 -5.71 3.83 -20.30
C GLY A 48 -4.83 5.09 -20.24
N SER A 49 -4.81 5.76 -19.09
CA SER A 49 -4.11 7.03 -18.83
C SER A 49 -3.29 6.90 -17.56
N PHE A 50 -2.01 7.29 -17.63
CA PHE A 50 -1.09 7.23 -16.50
C PHE A 50 -1.49 8.24 -15.41
N GLN A 51 -1.85 9.46 -15.82
CA GLN A 51 -2.18 10.53 -14.89
C GLN A 51 -3.45 10.21 -14.10
N ASP A 52 -4.50 9.78 -14.81
CA ASP A 52 -5.78 9.42 -14.16
C ASP A 52 -5.61 8.19 -13.25
N ALA A 53 -4.70 7.28 -13.58
CA ALA A 53 -4.40 6.13 -12.75
C ALA A 53 -3.65 6.51 -11.46
N GLU A 54 -2.75 7.49 -11.50
CA GLU A 54 -2.11 8.04 -10.30
C GLU A 54 -3.10 8.81 -9.43
N ASP A 55 -3.96 9.63 -10.02
CA ASP A 55 -4.96 10.41 -9.28
C ASP A 55 -5.96 9.50 -8.56
N VAL A 56 -6.52 8.50 -9.25
CA VAL A 56 -7.45 7.53 -8.63
C VAL A 56 -6.76 6.70 -7.54
N LEU A 57 -5.49 6.34 -7.74
CA LEU A 57 -4.72 5.65 -6.72
C LEU A 57 -4.52 6.53 -5.47
N GLN A 58 -4.18 7.80 -5.66
CA GLN A 58 -4.02 8.75 -4.55
C GLN A 58 -5.34 8.96 -3.80
N ASP A 59 -6.45 9.19 -4.51
CA ASP A 59 -7.76 9.36 -3.89
C ASP A 59 -8.18 8.13 -3.09
N THR A 60 -7.92 6.93 -3.62
CA THR A 60 -8.23 5.67 -2.92
C THR A 60 -7.40 5.52 -1.64
N LEU A 61 -6.12 5.87 -1.69
CA LEU A 61 -5.23 5.81 -0.52
C LEU A 61 -5.51 6.92 0.51
N LEU A 62 -6.05 8.05 0.09
CA LEU A 62 -6.49 9.14 0.98
C LEU A 62 -7.84 8.85 1.65
N ALA A 63 -8.69 8.03 1.03
CA ALA A 63 -9.99 7.64 1.56
C ALA A 63 -9.95 6.44 2.53
N ALA A 64 -8.82 5.73 2.59
CA ALA A 64 -8.58 4.58 3.45
C ALA A 64 -8.21 4.98 4.89
#